data_AF-A0A9P5QXA0-F1
#
_entry.id   AF-A0A9P5QXA0-F1
#
_cell.length_a   1.000
_cell.length_b   1.000
_cell.length_c   1.000
_cell.angle_alpha   90.00
_cell.angle_beta   90.00
_cell.angle_gamma   90.00
#
_symmetry.space_group_name_H-M   'P 1'
#
loop_
_entity.id
_entity.type
_entity.pdbx_description
1 polymer ?
#
loop_
_entity_poly.entity_id
_entity_poly.type
_entity_poly.pdbx_seq_one_letter_code
_entity_poly.pdbx_strand_id
1 'polypeptide(L)'
;MTTAMFKTGMNRSLLNKDFFQAILDRAFGPNTYQTTTWSEQELDSSASILSNISSGDGDESDDDYDFYLDGSSSKENTNIQTMEEPCPMGDMTGHFLYKIDYSAQFLQSANPLQIFHPSKAQQSSFISISNTSTNRLGPQQLTDGELWVVVKSKPIDTALIELTNIMAQLQGGELAEEYDAVKDLTGFRNSHIREIELAELAWKSGGAMEKISTKVYNVQRSDSQQLYALCLEYLNPATGSITHMDSTDNALSTWSPKDIHLVLRELASFHAQFLGQEKRLLSMSFLENPSRSMVKVLRPAYEAMIKTNRKNAPEIFSDFLSQSMLDYLANSDEHWAVLENSPRTLVHCDFNTRNICLRMDQSTGVQSLCAYDWELACCHVPQRDVVEFLSFVLPPGSREWSHYIEYHRLALKASYESQRFSDSANPHVMIPSSREYLNVANIALMDFAALRIAMYGISNSFKYVAWLPRIVRSVEEQMRRMGPLNPHRDHVLQYSKL
;
A
#
# COMPACT_ATOMS: atom_id res chain seq x y z
N MET A 1 22.01 -11.94 -13.62
CA MET A 1 21.64 -13.18 -12.89
C MET A 1 20.31 -13.03 -12.14
N THR A 2 20.04 -11.89 -11.51
CA THR A 2 18.80 -11.58 -10.76
C THR A 2 17.54 -11.55 -11.64
N THR A 3 17.55 -10.85 -12.78
CA THR A 3 16.40 -10.81 -13.72
C THR A 3 16.07 -12.17 -14.34
N ALA A 4 17.05 -13.06 -14.43
CA ALA A 4 16.87 -14.43 -14.92
C ALA A 4 16.28 -15.38 -13.87
N MET A 5 16.32 -15.02 -12.58
CA MET A 5 15.64 -15.77 -11.51
C MET A 5 14.19 -15.32 -11.28
N PHE A 6 13.83 -14.08 -11.64
CA PHE A 6 12.49 -13.53 -11.37
C PHE A 6 11.52 -13.52 -12.57
N LYS A 7 12.01 -13.63 -13.82
CA LYS A 7 11.16 -13.82 -15.01
C LYS A 7 10.48 -15.20 -15.10
N THR A 8 10.66 -16.08 -14.11
CA THR A 8 10.27 -17.50 -14.17
C THR A 8 9.44 -17.95 -12.96
N GLY A 9 8.32 -17.28 -12.68
CA GLY A 9 7.51 -17.62 -11.49
C GLY A 9 6.14 -18.21 -11.77
N MET A 10 5.36 -17.59 -12.67
CA MET A 10 4.00 -18.06 -12.91
C MET A 10 4.00 -19.17 -13.95
N ASN A 11 3.65 -20.38 -13.54
CA ASN A 11 3.33 -21.44 -14.49
C ASN A 11 2.08 -21.02 -15.28
N ARG A 12 2.26 -20.40 -16.44
CA ARG A 12 1.18 -19.90 -17.31
C ARG A 12 0.18 -20.98 -17.68
N SER A 13 0.53 -22.27 -17.57
CA SER A 13 -0.42 -23.37 -17.77
C SER A 13 -1.57 -23.38 -16.76
N LEU A 14 -1.44 -22.66 -15.64
CA LEU A 14 -2.47 -22.51 -14.62
C LEU A 14 -3.45 -21.37 -14.93
N LEU A 15 -3.10 -20.46 -15.84
CA LEU A 15 -3.99 -19.42 -16.37
C LEU A 15 -4.83 -20.03 -17.51
N ASN A 16 -5.71 -20.95 -17.15
CA ASN A 16 -6.56 -21.70 -18.08
C ASN A 16 -8.00 -21.16 -18.10
N LYS A 17 -8.86 -21.79 -18.91
CA LYS A 17 -10.26 -21.37 -19.04
C LYS A 17 -10.99 -21.31 -17.70
N ASP A 18 -10.76 -22.27 -16.81
CA ASP A 18 -11.45 -22.35 -15.52
C ASP A 18 -11.02 -21.21 -14.60
N PHE A 19 -9.74 -20.81 -14.65
CA PHE A 19 -9.24 -19.63 -13.95
C PHE A 19 -9.95 -18.35 -14.40
N PHE A 20 -10.06 -18.13 -15.71
CA PHE A 20 -10.75 -16.95 -16.27
C PHE A 20 -12.27 -17.02 -16.09
N GLN A 21 -12.85 -18.22 -16.07
CA GLN A 21 -14.27 -18.41 -15.77
C GLN A 21 -14.58 -18.04 -14.31
N ALA A 22 -13.73 -18.44 -13.37
CA ALA A 22 -13.88 -18.08 -11.96
C ALA A 22 -13.83 -16.56 -11.73
N ILE A 23 -13.01 -15.84 -12.52
CA ILE A 23 -12.97 -14.38 -12.52
C ILE A 23 -14.33 -13.80 -12.95
N LEU A 24 -14.93 -14.28 -14.05
CA LEU A 24 -16.23 -13.82 -14.51
C LEU A 24 -17.35 -14.15 -13.52
N ASP A 25 -17.35 -15.38 -12.99
CA ASP A 25 -18.33 -15.82 -11.99
C ASP A 25 -18.28 -14.91 -10.75
N ARG A 26 -17.10 -14.43 -10.37
CA ARG A 26 -16.96 -13.48 -9.26
C ARG A 26 -17.32 -12.05 -9.65
N ALA A 27 -17.00 -11.63 -10.88
CA ALA A 27 -17.29 -10.28 -11.36
C ALA A 27 -18.80 -10.04 -11.52
N PHE A 28 -19.53 -11.05 -12.00
CA PHE A 28 -20.90 -10.91 -12.50
C PHE A 28 -21.90 -11.94 -11.93
N GLY A 29 -21.44 -12.83 -11.04
CA GLY A 29 -22.24 -13.92 -10.51
C GLY A 29 -22.04 -15.24 -11.27
N PRO A 30 -22.24 -16.39 -10.60
CA PRO A 30 -21.92 -17.69 -11.16
C PRO A 30 -22.81 -18.05 -12.33
N ASN A 31 -22.21 -18.54 -13.42
CA ASN A 31 -22.91 -18.94 -14.66
C ASN A 31 -23.70 -17.79 -15.34
N THR A 32 -23.41 -16.53 -15.05
CA THR A 32 -24.03 -15.40 -15.76
C THR A 32 -23.41 -15.22 -17.16
N TYR A 33 -22.09 -15.39 -17.24
CA TYR A 33 -21.31 -15.21 -18.45
C TYR A 33 -20.34 -16.37 -18.64
N GLN A 34 -19.99 -16.67 -19.89
CA GLN A 34 -19.00 -17.68 -20.21
C GLN A 34 -17.77 -17.06 -20.85
N THR A 35 -16.59 -17.44 -20.39
CA THR A 35 -15.33 -17.06 -21.05
C THR A 35 -15.30 -17.65 -22.46
N THR A 36 -15.16 -16.79 -23.46
CA THR A 36 -15.01 -17.19 -24.86
C THR A 36 -13.53 -17.25 -25.23
N THR A 37 -12.81 -16.14 -25.00
CA THR A 37 -11.37 -15.99 -25.25
C THR A 37 -10.71 -15.15 -24.16
N TRP A 38 -9.39 -15.27 -24.06
CA TRP A 38 -8.57 -14.39 -23.24
C TRP A 38 -7.23 -14.15 -23.92
N SER A 39 -6.64 -12.98 -23.69
CA SER A 39 -5.32 -12.63 -24.22
C SER A 39 -4.54 -11.80 -23.21
N GLU A 40 -3.25 -12.10 -23.10
CA GLU A 40 -2.28 -11.25 -22.42
C GLU A 40 -2.02 -10.03 -23.30
N GLN A 41 -2.01 -8.86 -22.68
CA GLN A 41 -1.73 -7.59 -23.33
C GLN A 41 -0.49 -6.99 -22.67
N GLU A 42 0.26 -6.19 -23.42
CA GLU A 42 1.32 -5.39 -22.82
C GLU A 42 0.67 -4.40 -21.85
N LEU A 43 1.15 -4.41 -20.61
CA LEU A 43 0.93 -3.27 -19.72
C LEU A 43 1.68 -2.12 -20.36
N ASP A 44 0.96 -1.07 -20.73
CA ASP A 44 1.58 0.21 -21.05
C ASP A 44 2.59 0.53 -19.94
N SER A 45 3.79 1.00 -20.28
CA SER A 45 4.81 1.31 -19.28
C SER A 45 4.33 2.36 -18.27
N SER A 46 3.35 3.19 -18.65
CA SER A 46 2.63 4.12 -17.77
C SER A 46 1.60 3.45 -16.84
N ALA A 47 1.30 2.17 -17.05
CA ALA A 47 0.39 1.32 -16.29
C ALA A 47 1.12 0.18 -15.55
N SER A 48 2.42 0.35 -15.26
CA SER A 48 3.18 -0.52 -14.34
C SER A 48 2.75 -0.24 -12.88
N ILE A 49 1.51 -0.63 -12.56
CA ILE A 49 0.71 -0.30 -11.37
C ILE A 49 1.39 -0.64 -10.02
N LEU A 50 2.46 -1.43 -9.99
CA LEU A 50 2.87 -2.14 -8.76
C LEU A 50 4.37 -2.42 -8.65
N SER A 51 5.19 -1.73 -9.43
CA SER A 51 6.62 -1.99 -9.48
C SER A 51 7.48 -0.91 -8.86
N ASN A 52 6.98 0.17 -8.25
CA ASN A 52 7.76 1.38 -7.95
C ASN A 52 8.89 1.30 -6.89
N ILE A 53 9.50 0.13 -6.69
CA ILE A 53 10.96 0.01 -6.47
C ILE A 53 11.71 -0.14 -7.83
N SER A 54 11.05 -0.04 -8.99
CA SER A 54 11.51 -0.59 -10.29
C SER A 54 11.11 0.18 -11.57
N SER A 55 10.23 1.18 -11.59
CA SER A 55 10.00 1.98 -12.81
C SER A 55 10.22 3.47 -12.56
N GLY A 56 11.45 3.90 -12.82
CA GLY A 56 11.84 5.31 -12.88
C GLY A 56 12.68 5.54 -14.13
N ASP A 57 12.24 4.97 -15.25
CA ASP A 57 12.86 5.20 -16.56
C ASP A 57 11.97 6.20 -17.30
N GLY A 58 12.21 7.48 -17.01
CA GLY A 58 11.91 8.54 -17.96
C GLY A 58 13.17 8.78 -18.78
N ASP A 59 13.32 8.05 -19.88
CA ASP A 59 14.25 8.43 -20.95
C ASP A 59 13.71 9.72 -21.57
N GLU A 60 14.11 10.87 -21.01
CA GLU A 60 14.17 12.13 -21.77
C GLU A 60 15.55 12.19 -22.42
N SER A 61 15.66 11.59 -23.61
CA SER A 61 16.80 11.79 -24.50
C SER A 61 16.70 13.13 -25.21
N ASP A 62 17.80 13.88 -25.09
CA ASP A 62 18.41 14.77 -26.09
C ASP A 62 17.72 16.11 -26.42
N ASP A 63 17.98 17.11 -25.57
CA ASP A 63 18.09 18.49 -26.04
C ASP A 63 19.58 18.84 -26.26
N ASP A 64 19.95 18.91 -27.54
CA ASP A 64 21.21 19.43 -28.06
C ASP A 64 21.52 20.83 -27.49
N TYR A 65 22.54 20.93 -26.63
CA TYR A 65 23.20 22.19 -26.33
C TYR A 65 24.51 22.30 -27.13
N ASP A 66 24.41 22.96 -28.28
CA ASP A 66 25.54 23.44 -29.08
C ASP A 66 26.34 24.49 -28.28
N PHE A 67 27.54 24.12 -27.82
CA PHE A 67 28.51 25.06 -27.25
C PHE A 67 29.71 25.18 -28.18
N TYR A 68 29.78 26.30 -28.92
CA TYR A 68 30.98 26.71 -29.64
C TYR A 68 32.06 27.13 -28.64
N LEU A 69 33.16 26.37 -28.54
CA LEU A 69 34.45 26.92 -28.14
C LEU A 69 35.60 26.29 -28.95
N ASP A 70 36.43 27.20 -29.44
CA ASP A 70 37.52 27.04 -30.39
C ASP A 70 38.83 26.65 -29.67
N GLY A 71 39.64 25.81 -30.35
CA GLY A 71 41.11 25.86 -30.31
C GLY A 71 41.89 25.39 -29.07
N SER A 72 42.46 24.17 -29.18
CA SER A 72 43.92 23.88 -29.20
C SER A 72 44.52 22.84 -28.21
N SER A 73 45.05 21.78 -28.86
CA SER A 73 46.25 20.96 -28.58
C SER A 73 46.44 20.11 -27.29
N SER A 74 46.40 18.80 -27.54
CA SER A 74 47.40 17.76 -27.17
C SER A 74 47.55 17.33 -25.70
N LYS A 75 47.16 16.09 -25.38
CA LYS A 75 48.01 14.87 -25.41
C LYS A 75 47.23 13.67 -24.86
N GLU A 76 47.61 12.50 -25.37
CA GLU A 76 47.11 11.16 -25.08
C GLU A 76 47.03 10.85 -23.58
N ASN A 77 45.92 10.24 -23.15
CA ASN A 77 45.97 9.16 -22.18
C ASN A 77 44.79 8.21 -22.39
N THR A 78 45.15 6.94 -22.49
CA THR A 78 44.35 5.76 -22.76
C THR A 78 43.36 5.40 -21.64
N ASN A 79 42.15 4.99 -22.04
CA ASN A 79 41.26 3.98 -21.45
C ASN A 79 41.21 3.84 -19.92
N ILE A 80 40.06 4.19 -19.33
CA ILE A 80 39.10 3.22 -18.73
C ILE A 80 37.70 3.83 -18.91
N GLN A 81 36.95 3.39 -19.94
CA GLN A 81 35.50 3.55 -19.96
C GLN A 81 34.93 2.52 -18.98
N THR A 82 34.52 2.96 -17.80
CA THR A 82 33.61 2.19 -16.96
C THR A 82 32.28 2.12 -17.70
N MET A 83 32.03 1.00 -18.38
CA MET A 83 30.67 0.62 -18.76
C MET A 83 29.91 0.43 -17.45
N GLU A 84 29.15 1.45 -17.05
CA GLU A 84 28.05 1.28 -16.11
C GLU A 84 26.99 0.44 -16.83
N GLU A 85 27.13 -0.88 -16.73
CA GLU A 85 26.00 -1.77 -17.03
C GLU A 85 24.92 -1.45 -16.00
N PRO A 86 23.71 -1.00 -16.42
CA PRO A 86 22.63 -0.70 -15.49
C PRO A 86 22.31 -1.96 -14.68
N CYS A 87 22.26 -1.79 -13.35
CA CYS A 87 21.89 -2.85 -12.42
C CYS A 87 20.54 -3.43 -12.83
N PRO A 88 20.40 -4.76 -13.03
CA PRO A 88 19.25 -5.33 -13.70
C PRO A 88 18.15 -5.61 -12.65
N MET A 89 17.73 -4.56 -11.93
CA MET A 89 16.56 -4.57 -11.04
C MET A 89 15.30 -4.23 -11.84
N GLY A 90 14.96 -5.09 -12.80
CA GLY A 90 13.64 -5.09 -13.43
C GLY A 90 12.59 -5.70 -12.50
N ASP A 91 11.33 -5.31 -12.73
CA ASP A 91 10.14 -5.60 -11.92
C ASP A 91 10.16 -7.02 -11.33
N MET A 92 10.24 -7.12 -10.00
CA MET A 92 10.31 -8.41 -9.29
C MET A 92 8.94 -9.04 -9.07
N THR A 93 7.88 -8.27 -9.29
CA THR A 93 6.50 -8.71 -9.23
C THR A 93 6.01 -8.80 -10.67
N GLY A 94 5.55 -10.00 -11.05
CA GLY A 94 5.04 -10.22 -12.40
C GLY A 94 3.63 -9.66 -12.50
N HIS A 95 3.47 -8.49 -13.11
CA HIS A 95 2.16 -7.94 -13.46
C HIS A 95 1.84 -8.27 -14.91
N PHE A 96 0.64 -8.76 -15.14
CA PHE A 96 0.17 -9.12 -16.47
C PHE A 96 -1.23 -8.58 -16.67
N LEU A 97 -1.43 -7.78 -17.72
CA LEU A 97 -2.75 -7.32 -18.12
C LEU A 97 -3.41 -8.39 -18.98
N TYR A 98 -4.62 -8.78 -18.61
CA TYR A 98 -5.42 -9.71 -19.39
C TYR A 98 -6.73 -9.05 -19.82
N LYS A 99 -7.06 -9.28 -21.09
CA LYS A 99 -8.40 -9.06 -21.63
C LYS A 99 -9.14 -10.39 -21.63
N ILE A 100 -10.32 -10.42 -21.01
CA ILE A 100 -11.23 -11.57 -20.97
C ILE A 100 -12.47 -11.22 -21.78
N ASP A 101 -12.68 -11.89 -22.92
CA ASP A 101 -13.91 -11.77 -23.68
C ASP A 101 -14.93 -12.78 -23.14
N TYR A 102 -16.19 -12.35 -23.03
CA TYR A 102 -17.25 -13.18 -22.48
C TYR A 102 -18.57 -13.02 -23.22
N SER A 103 -19.35 -14.10 -23.23
CA SER A 103 -20.71 -14.12 -23.79
C SER A 103 -21.76 -14.31 -22.71
N ALA A 104 -22.88 -13.61 -22.84
CA ALA A 104 -24.03 -13.79 -21.97
C ALA A 104 -24.57 -15.22 -22.06
N GLN A 105 -24.71 -15.91 -20.93
CA GLN A 105 -25.46 -17.16 -20.93
C GLN A 105 -26.94 -16.83 -20.89
N PHE A 106 -27.67 -17.21 -21.94
CA PHE A 106 -29.12 -17.33 -21.82
C PHE A 106 -29.38 -18.37 -20.73
N LEU A 107 -29.86 -17.93 -19.57
CA LEU A 107 -30.54 -18.81 -18.63
C LEU A 107 -31.73 -19.41 -19.39
N GLN A 108 -31.53 -20.58 -20.02
CA GLN A 108 -32.65 -21.42 -20.39
C GLN A 108 -33.40 -21.60 -19.08
N SER A 109 -34.62 -21.06 -19.05
CA SER A 109 -35.54 -21.20 -17.94
C SER A 109 -35.44 -22.63 -17.45
N ALA A 110 -34.86 -22.83 -16.28
CA ALA A 110 -34.98 -24.10 -15.59
C ALA A 110 -36.48 -24.39 -15.55
N ASN A 111 -36.90 -25.49 -16.18
CA ASN A 111 -38.27 -26.00 -16.07
C ASN A 111 -38.66 -25.88 -14.60
N PRO A 112 -39.81 -25.26 -14.25
CA PRO A 112 -40.23 -25.20 -12.86
C PRO A 112 -40.29 -26.62 -12.36
N LEU A 113 -39.43 -26.94 -11.39
CA LEU A 113 -39.34 -28.23 -10.73
C LEU A 113 -40.77 -28.70 -10.42
N GLN A 114 -41.15 -29.83 -11.02
CA GLN A 114 -42.25 -30.63 -10.50
C GLN A 114 -41.91 -30.91 -9.03
N ILE A 115 -42.67 -30.27 -8.15
CA ILE A 115 -42.64 -30.51 -6.71
C ILE A 115 -43.12 -31.95 -6.53
N PHE A 116 -42.18 -32.88 -6.39
CA PHE A 116 -42.45 -34.16 -5.75
C PHE A 116 -42.76 -33.86 -4.28
N HIS A 117 -43.98 -34.15 -3.87
CA HIS A 117 -44.34 -34.24 -2.46
C HIS A 117 -43.81 -35.58 -1.90
N PRO A 118 -43.00 -35.57 -0.83
CA PRO A 118 -43.06 -36.60 0.18
C PRO A 118 -43.86 -36.07 1.37
N SER A 119 -44.83 -36.87 1.77
CA SER A 119 -45.69 -36.68 2.92
C SER A 119 -44.92 -36.63 4.25
N LYS A 120 -45.28 -35.63 5.06
CA LYS A 120 -45.43 -35.64 6.52
C LYS A 120 -44.22 -35.93 7.44
N ALA A 121 -43.95 -34.89 8.24
CA ALA A 121 -43.80 -34.85 9.69
C ALA A 121 -42.37 -34.69 10.25
N GLN A 122 -42.01 -33.47 10.67
CA GLN A 122 -41.99 -33.07 12.08
C GLN A 122 -41.61 -31.60 12.22
N GLN A 123 -42.39 -30.88 13.02
CA GLN A 123 -42.20 -29.47 13.37
C GLN A 123 -41.02 -29.32 14.35
N SER A 124 -40.10 -28.39 14.07
CA SER A 124 -39.52 -27.56 15.11
C SER A 124 -39.13 -26.19 14.52
N SER A 125 -39.39 -25.17 15.33
CA SER A 125 -39.53 -23.76 15.01
C SER A 125 -38.20 -23.06 14.73
N PHE A 126 -38.07 -22.45 13.54
CA PHE A 126 -37.13 -21.36 13.29
C PHE A 126 -37.89 -20.06 13.01
N ILE A 127 -37.53 -19.04 13.78
CA ILE A 127 -38.02 -17.67 13.68
C ILE A 127 -37.49 -17.08 12.36
N SER A 128 -38.42 -16.69 11.48
CA SER A 128 -38.11 -15.98 10.25
C SER A 128 -37.76 -14.52 10.55
N ILE A 129 -36.51 -14.12 10.30
CA ILE A 129 -36.14 -12.71 10.18
C ILE A 129 -36.37 -12.31 8.72
N SER A 130 -37.41 -11.53 8.48
CA SER A 130 -37.71 -10.90 7.20
C SER A 130 -36.76 -9.72 6.97
N ASN A 131 -35.77 -9.87 6.09
CA ASN A 131 -35.07 -8.73 5.52
C ASN A 131 -35.64 -8.42 4.13
N THR A 132 -36.49 -7.39 4.12
CA THR A 132 -36.97 -6.65 2.96
C THR A 132 -35.93 -5.65 2.50
N SER A 133 -35.29 -5.90 1.35
CA SER A 133 -34.81 -4.89 0.39
C SER A 133 -34.07 -5.50 -0.81
N THR A 134 -34.66 -6.51 -1.47
CA THR A 134 -34.26 -6.82 -2.84
C THR A 134 -34.87 -5.76 -3.76
N ASN A 135 -34.07 -4.77 -4.16
CA ASN A 135 -34.36 -3.98 -5.34
C ASN A 135 -34.50 -4.95 -6.52
N ARG A 136 -35.75 -5.21 -6.94
CA ARG A 136 -36.04 -5.87 -8.21
C ARG A 136 -35.70 -4.87 -9.31
N LEU A 137 -34.45 -4.86 -9.75
CA LEU A 137 -34.09 -4.39 -11.07
C LEU A 137 -34.85 -5.26 -12.08
N GLY A 138 -35.50 -4.64 -13.07
CA GLY A 138 -36.10 -5.36 -14.20
C GLY A 138 -35.05 -6.21 -14.93
N PRO A 139 -35.46 -7.08 -15.88
CA PRO A 139 -34.51 -7.96 -16.58
C PRO A 139 -33.41 -7.12 -17.24
N GLN A 140 -32.22 -7.12 -16.64
CA GLN A 140 -31.03 -6.58 -17.28
C GLN A 140 -30.79 -7.43 -18.52
N GLN A 141 -30.79 -6.79 -19.68
CA GLN A 141 -30.46 -7.44 -20.93
C GLN A 141 -28.98 -7.81 -20.84
N LEU A 142 -28.70 -9.09 -20.60
CA LEU A 142 -27.33 -9.61 -20.58
C LEU A 142 -26.76 -9.47 -21.99
N THR A 143 -25.62 -8.81 -22.11
CA THR A 143 -24.90 -8.64 -23.38
C THR A 143 -23.50 -9.19 -23.26
N ASP A 144 -22.97 -9.67 -24.38
CA ASP A 144 -21.55 -10.00 -24.49
C ASP A 144 -20.68 -8.78 -24.15
N GLY A 145 -19.44 -9.01 -23.73
CA GLY A 145 -18.57 -7.93 -23.32
C GLY A 145 -17.12 -8.36 -23.09
N GLU A 146 -16.36 -7.43 -22.54
CA GLU A 146 -14.96 -7.61 -22.20
C GLU A 146 -14.70 -7.17 -20.75
N LEU A 147 -13.82 -7.89 -20.07
CA LEU A 147 -13.34 -7.55 -18.73
C LEU A 147 -11.81 -7.47 -18.77
N TRP A 148 -11.28 -6.36 -18.27
CA TRP A 148 -9.85 -6.13 -18.13
C TRP A 148 -9.41 -6.37 -16.69
N VAL A 149 -8.37 -7.17 -16.51
CA VAL A 149 -7.85 -7.54 -15.19
C VAL A 149 -6.33 -7.49 -15.15
N VAL A 150 -5.79 -7.18 -13.97
CA VAL A 150 -4.35 -7.29 -13.70
C VAL A 150 -4.11 -8.54 -12.87
N VAL A 151 -3.29 -9.46 -13.37
CA VAL A 151 -2.80 -10.59 -12.59
C VAL A 151 -1.46 -10.22 -11.98
N LYS A 152 -1.42 -10.13 -10.65
CA LYS A 152 -0.24 -9.85 -9.84
C LYS A 152 0.32 -11.16 -9.29
N SER A 153 1.45 -11.59 -9.82
CA SER A 153 2.21 -12.74 -9.29
C SER A 153 3.20 -12.28 -8.24
N LYS A 154 3.17 -12.92 -7.07
CA LYS A 154 4.01 -12.59 -5.93
C LYS A 154 5.14 -13.61 -5.78
N PRO A 155 6.41 -13.16 -5.65
CA PRO A 155 7.48 -14.04 -5.19
C PRO A 155 7.22 -14.43 -3.74
N ILE A 156 7.76 -15.57 -3.28
CA ILE A 156 7.79 -15.90 -1.85
C ILE A 156 8.59 -14.84 -1.07
N ASP A 157 8.24 -14.66 0.20
CA ASP A 157 8.84 -13.65 1.07
C ASP A 157 10.36 -13.80 1.21
N THR A 158 10.87 -15.03 1.28
CA THR A 158 12.32 -15.29 1.40
C THR A 158 13.10 -14.68 0.25
N ALA A 159 12.53 -14.62 -0.96
CA ALA A 159 13.22 -14.01 -2.10
C ALA A 159 13.33 -12.48 -1.96
N LEU A 160 12.30 -11.82 -1.42
CA LEU A 160 12.33 -10.39 -1.09
C LEU A 160 13.32 -10.10 0.05
N ILE A 161 13.29 -10.92 1.10
CA ILE A 161 14.21 -10.82 2.26
C ILE A 161 15.66 -11.01 1.82
N GLU A 162 15.94 -11.99 0.96
CA GLU A 162 17.28 -12.23 0.43
C GLU A 162 17.77 -11.06 -0.41
N LEU A 163 16.91 -10.47 -1.25
CA LEU A 163 17.28 -9.31 -2.04
C LEU A 163 17.63 -8.11 -1.15
N THR A 164 16.80 -7.77 -0.18
CA THR A 164 17.09 -6.62 0.71
C THR A 164 18.34 -6.88 1.54
N ASN A 165 18.59 -8.14 1.90
CA ASN A 165 19.86 -8.52 2.52
C ASN A 165 21.04 -8.34 1.56
N ILE A 166 20.93 -8.75 0.30
CA ILE A 166 21.97 -8.52 -0.72
C ILE A 166 22.25 -7.02 -0.88
N MET A 167 21.22 -6.17 -0.89
CA MET A 167 21.41 -4.71 -0.90
C MET A 167 22.24 -4.24 0.30
N ALA A 168 21.94 -4.73 1.52
CA ALA A 168 22.75 -4.42 2.70
C ALA A 168 24.19 -4.97 2.60
N GLN A 169 24.37 -6.20 2.11
CA GLN A 169 25.71 -6.80 1.90
C GLN A 169 26.56 -5.98 0.93
N LEU A 170 25.94 -5.46 -0.14
CA LEU A 170 26.62 -4.63 -1.14
C LEU A 170 27.07 -3.27 -0.59
N GLN A 171 26.41 -2.76 0.45
CA GLN A 171 26.90 -1.58 1.18
C GLN A 171 28.12 -1.89 2.07
N GLY A 172 28.23 -3.12 2.56
CA GLY A 172 29.32 -3.60 3.40
C GLY A 172 29.33 -3.03 4.83
N GLY A 173 30.39 -3.35 5.58
CA GLY A 173 30.63 -2.83 6.93
C GLY A 173 29.56 -3.24 7.97
N GLU A 174 29.33 -2.37 8.94
CA GLU A 174 28.36 -2.57 10.04
C GLU A 174 26.95 -2.90 9.52
N LEU A 175 26.53 -2.28 8.40
CA LEU A 175 25.20 -2.53 7.83
C LEU A 175 25.03 -3.96 7.33
N ALA A 176 26.05 -4.50 6.65
CA ALA A 176 26.00 -5.88 6.17
C ALA A 176 25.90 -6.88 7.33
N GLU A 177 26.65 -6.67 8.40
CA GLU A 177 26.68 -7.54 9.57
C GLU A 177 25.36 -7.49 10.36
N GLU A 178 24.91 -6.29 10.71
CA GLU A 178 23.73 -6.11 11.56
C GLU A 178 22.43 -6.43 10.82
N TYR A 179 22.32 -6.14 9.52
CA TYR A 179 21.11 -6.44 8.76
C TYR A 179 20.91 -7.93 8.55
N ASP A 180 21.98 -8.70 8.27
CA ASP A 180 21.86 -10.15 8.08
C ASP A 180 21.29 -10.86 9.30
N ALA A 181 21.63 -10.38 10.51
CA ALA A 181 21.13 -10.90 11.77
C ALA A 181 19.63 -10.68 11.99
N VAL A 182 19.01 -9.72 11.30
CA VAL A 182 17.61 -9.33 11.51
C VAL A 182 16.75 -9.31 10.25
N LYS A 183 17.27 -9.73 9.09
CA LYS A 183 16.60 -9.66 7.78
C LYS A 183 15.18 -10.25 7.76
N ASP A 184 14.93 -11.30 8.55
CA ASP A 184 13.62 -11.96 8.65
C ASP A 184 12.58 -11.17 9.46
N LEU A 185 12.98 -10.05 10.09
CA LEU A 185 12.17 -9.22 10.98
C LEU A 185 11.87 -7.82 10.39
N THR A 186 12.28 -7.53 9.16
CA THR A 186 12.17 -6.17 8.57
C THR A 186 10.82 -5.92 7.87
N GLY A 187 9.79 -6.71 8.21
CA GLY A 187 8.41 -6.53 7.74
C GLY A 187 8.04 -7.21 6.41
N PHE A 188 8.98 -7.86 5.73
CA PHE A 188 8.73 -8.58 4.46
C PHE A 188 8.26 -10.02 4.63
N ARG A 189 8.39 -10.61 5.83
CA ARG A 189 7.92 -11.96 6.09
C ARG A 189 6.43 -12.06 5.82
N ASN A 190 5.98 -13.14 5.18
CA ASN A 190 4.61 -13.34 4.74
C ASN A 190 4.07 -12.31 3.73
N SER A 191 4.89 -11.43 3.13
CA SER A 191 4.41 -10.41 2.16
C SER A 191 3.56 -11.00 1.02
N HIS A 192 3.99 -12.16 0.52
CA HIS A 192 3.35 -12.92 -0.55
C HIS A 192 1.96 -13.49 -0.19
N ILE A 193 1.70 -13.78 1.09
CA ILE A 193 0.37 -14.23 1.57
C ILE A 193 -0.45 -13.10 2.15
N ARG A 194 0.17 -12.02 2.62
CA ARG A 194 -0.51 -10.96 3.38
C ARG A 194 -1.58 -10.26 2.56
N GLU A 195 -1.24 -9.84 1.35
CA GLU A 195 -2.19 -9.20 0.43
C GLU A 195 -3.34 -10.15 0.05
N ILE A 196 -3.05 -11.45 -0.11
CA ILE A 196 -4.05 -12.50 -0.37
C ILE A 196 -5.04 -12.63 0.79
N GLU A 197 -4.53 -12.80 2.01
CA GLU A 197 -5.35 -12.99 3.21
C GLU A 197 -6.16 -11.72 3.54
N LEU A 198 -5.59 -10.54 3.24
CA LEU A 198 -6.30 -9.27 3.39
C LEU A 198 -7.39 -9.08 2.34
N ALA A 199 -7.18 -9.51 1.10
CA ALA A 199 -8.24 -9.55 0.09
C ALA A 199 -9.40 -10.43 0.55
N GLU A 200 -9.10 -11.61 1.13
CA GLU A 200 -10.12 -12.47 1.72
C GLU A 200 -10.83 -11.83 2.92
N LEU A 201 -10.09 -11.17 3.80
CA LEU A 201 -10.64 -10.46 4.94
C LEU A 201 -11.58 -9.33 4.49
N ALA A 202 -11.18 -8.54 3.48
CA ALA A 202 -11.98 -7.47 2.92
C ALA A 202 -13.31 -8.00 2.40
N TRP A 203 -13.32 -9.12 1.67
CA TRP A 203 -14.55 -9.76 1.21
C TRP A 203 -15.44 -10.26 2.35
N LYS A 204 -14.85 -10.92 3.36
CA LYS A 204 -15.61 -11.51 4.48
C LYS A 204 -16.19 -10.45 5.40
N SER A 205 -15.46 -9.36 5.62
CA SER A 205 -15.84 -8.28 6.54
C SER A 205 -16.63 -7.15 5.86
N GLY A 206 -16.47 -6.97 4.55
CA GLY A 206 -17.04 -5.88 3.78
C GLY A 206 -16.65 -4.51 4.34
N GLY A 207 -17.56 -3.54 4.19
CA GLY A 207 -17.47 -2.27 4.90
C GLY A 207 -16.46 -1.30 4.29
N ALA A 208 -15.69 -0.61 5.14
CA ALA A 208 -14.75 0.41 4.71
C ALA A 208 -13.52 -0.20 4.02
N MET A 209 -12.99 -1.32 4.51
CA MET A 209 -11.86 -2.03 3.88
C MET A 209 -12.17 -2.43 2.45
N GLU A 210 -13.31 -3.07 2.21
CA GLU A 210 -13.73 -3.45 0.86
C GLU A 210 -13.89 -2.23 -0.06
N LYS A 211 -14.47 -1.14 0.47
CA LYS A 211 -14.69 0.09 -0.31
C LYS A 211 -13.40 0.78 -0.75
N ILE A 212 -12.39 0.81 0.12
CA ILE A 212 -11.12 1.47 -0.20
C ILE A 212 -10.16 0.55 -0.94
N SER A 213 -10.36 -0.76 -0.98
CA SER A 213 -9.43 -1.68 -1.64
C SER A 213 -9.70 -1.79 -3.14
N THR A 214 -8.67 -2.17 -3.90
CA THR A 214 -8.89 -2.69 -5.25
C THR A 214 -9.78 -3.92 -5.21
N LYS A 215 -10.74 -4.00 -6.15
CA LYS A 215 -11.58 -5.18 -6.31
C LYS A 215 -10.71 -6.35 -6.73
N VAL A 216 -10.72 -7.38 -5.90
CA VAL A 216 -10.07 -8.66 -6.20
C VAL A 216 -11.12 -9.59 -6.81
N TYR A 217 -10.88 -10.06 -8.04
CA TYR A 217 -11.75 -11.00 -8.75
C TYR A 217 -11.39 -12.45 -8.50
N ASN A 218 -10.13 -12.75 -8.19
CA ASN A 218 -9.73 -14.10 -7.85
C ASN A 218 -8.40 -14.07 -7.09
N VAL A 219 -8.14 -15.15 -6.35
CA VAL A 219 -6.84 -15.40 -5.74
C VAL A 219 -6.43 -16.82 -6.10
N GLN A 220 -5.19 -16.99 -6.53
CA GLN A 220 -4.57 -18.29 -6.73
C GLN A 220 -3.49 -18.50 -5.68
N ARG A 221 -3.68 -19.51 -4.83
CA ARG A 221 -2.68 -19.93 -3.84
C ARG A 221 -2.42 -21.43 -3.97
N SER A 222 -1.17 -21.80 -4.14
CA SER A 222 -0.71 -23.19 -4.09
C SER A 222 0.64 -23.25 -3.39
N ASP A 223 0.62 -23.51 -2.08
CA ASP A 223 1.84 -23.56 -1.26
C ASP A 223 2.81 -24.63 -1.77
N SER A 224 2.29 -25.79 -2.21
CA SER A 224 3.09 -26.88 -2.77
C SER A 224 3.82 -26.52 -4.06
N GLN A 225 3.30 -25.57 -4.83
CA GLN A 225 3.86 -25.10 -6.09
C GLN A 225 4.49 -23.70 -5.95
N GLN A 226 4.51 -23.14 -4.74
CA GLN A 226 4.95 -21.78 -4.44
C GLN A 226 4.31 -20.72 -5.35
N LEU A 227 3.02 -20.90 -5.66
CA LEU A 227 2.27 -20.00 -6.51
C LEU A 227 1.34 -19.13 -5.68
N TYR A 228 1.56 -17.82 -5.79
CA TYR A 228 0.76 -16.80 -5.11
C TYR A 228 0.43 -15.71 -6.12
N ALA A 229 -0.85 -15.59 -6.46
CA ALA A 229 -1.30 -14.56 -7.40
C ALA A 229 -2.65 -13.98 -7.01
N LEU A 230 -2.82 -12.69 -7.27
CA LEU A 230 -4.10 -12.00 -7.20
C LEU A 230 -4.54 -11.60 -8.61
N CYS A 231 -5.82 -11.77 -8.89
CA CYS A 231 -6.47 -11.17 -10.06
C CYS A 231 -7.26 -9.95 -9.59
N LEU A 232 -6.82 -8.76 -10.00
CA LEU A 232 -7.31 -7.47 -9.57
C LEU A 232 -8.08 -6.78 -10.70
N GLU A 233 -8.96 -5.85 -10.33
CA GLU A 233 -9.49 -4.89 -11.29
C GLU A 233 -8.38 -4.08 -11.96
N TYR A 234 -8.54 -3.82 -13.25
CA TYR A 234 -7.67 -2.93 -13.97
C TYR A 234 -8.10 -1.47 -13.73
N LEU A 235 -7.29 -0.73 -12.97
CA LEU A 235 -7.48 0.70 -12.76
C LEU A 235 -6.93 1.45 -13.97
N ASN A 236 -7.77 1.79 -14.94
CA ASN A 236 -7.35 2.41 -16.20
C ASN A 236 -7.44 3.95 -16.15
N PRO A 237 -6.32 4.69 -16.09
CA PRO A 237 -6.32 6.15 -16.09
C PRO A 237 -6.88 6.76 -17.39
N ALA A 238 -6.75 6.07 -18.53
CA ALA A 238 -7.21 6.56 -19.83
C ALA A 238 -8.74 6.73 -19.91
N THR A 239 -9.48 6.12 -18.99
CA THR A 239 -10.94 6.28 -18.90
C THR A 239 -11.36 7.62 -18.28
N GLY A 240 -10.43 8.34 -17.64
CA GLY A 240 -10.73 9.55 -16.85
C GLY A 240 -11.49 9.27 -15.54
N SER A 241 -11.84 8.01 -15.25
CA SER A 241 -12.48 7.60 -13.99
C SER A 241 -11.48 7.33 -12.87
N ILE A 242 -10.20 7.15 -13.20
CA ILE A 242 -9.10 6.98 -12.24
C ILE A 242 -8.17 8.18 -12.35
N THR A 243 -7.86 8.81 -11.22
CA THR A 243 -7.02 10.01 -11.14
C THR A 243 -6.00 9.88 -10.00
N HIS A 244 -4.98 10.76 -9.99
CA HIS A 244 -3.91 10.79 -8.98
C HIS A 244 -2.99 9.55 -8.92
N MET A 245 -3.22 8.56 -9.79
CA MET A 245 -2.37 7.38 -9.89
C MET A 245 -0.93 7.77 -10.26
N ASP A 246 0.05 7.10 -9.64
CA ASP A 246 1.50 7.31 -9.85
C ASP A 246 1.96 8.78 -9.78
N SER A 247 1.25 9.60 -9.01
CA SER A 247 1.47 11.05 -8.95
C SER A 247 2.58 11.49 -8.00
N THR A 248 3.54 10.61 -7.69
CA THR A 248 4.52 10.88 -6.63
C THR A 248 5.47 12.03 -6.97
N ASP A 249 5.94 12.09 -8.22
CA ASP A 249 6.86 13.15 -8.67
C ASP A 249 6.17 14.50 -8.81
N ASN A 250 4.88 14.52 -9.17
CA ASN A 250 4.06 15.73 -9.31
C ASN A 250 3.05 15.94 -8.18
N ALA A 251 3.23 15.28 -7.03
CA ALA A 251 2.22 15.22 -5.98
C ALA A 251 1.73 16.60 -5.51
N LEU A 252 2.63 17.59 -5.47
CA LEU A 252 2.33 18.94 -4.99
C LEU A 252 1.38 19.73 -5.90
N SER A 253 1.35 19.42 -7.20
CA SER A 253 0.42 20.03 -8.16
C SER A 253 -0.83 19.17 -8.37
N THR A 254 -0.71 17.86 -8.19
CA THR A 254 -1.80 16.90 -8.39
C THR A 254 -2.78 16.87 -7.22
N TRP A 255 -2.30 16.83 -5.98
CA TRP A 255 -3.15 16.65 -4.80
C TRP A 255 -3.64 17.99 -4.24
N SER A 256 -4.92 18.31 -4.46
CA SER A 256 -5.52 19.51 -3.86
C SER A 256 -5.85 19.28 -2.37
N PRO A 257 -6.05 20.36 -1.58
CA PRO A 257 -6.55 20.23 -0.23
C PRO A 257 -7.83 19.39 -0.13
N LYS A 258 -8.74 19.47 -1.12
CA LYS A 258 -9.98 18.68 -1.11
C LYS A 258 -9.71 17.18 -1.24
N ASP A 259 -8.74 16.80 -2.07
CA ASP A 259 -8.33 15.41 -2.27
C ASP A 259 -7.71 14.85 -0.98
N ILE A 260 -6.84 15.63 -0.33
CA ILE A 260 -6.23 15.27 0.96
C ILE A 260 -7.31 15.03 2.03
N HIS A 261 -8.31 15.91 2.15
CA HIS A 261 -9.43 15.70 3.07
C HIS A 261 -10.24 14.44 2.73
N LEU A 262 -10.51 14.18 1.45
CA LEU A 262 -11.22 12.97 1.02
C LEU A 262 -10.46 11.70 1.41
N VAL A 263 -9.16 11.63 1.11
CA VAL A 263 -8.30 10.49 1.47
C VAL A 263 -8.32 10.27 2.97
N LEU A 264 -8.08 11.32 3.76
CA LEU A 264 -8.03 11.19 5.22
C LEU A 264 -9.36 10.78 5.83
N ARG A 265 -10.49 11.22 5.26
CA ARG A 265 -11.83 10.80 5.69
C ARG A 265 -12.06 9.32 5.43
N GLU A 266 -11.72 8.83 4.25
CA GLU A 266 -11.95 7.42 3.88
C GLU A 266 -10.97 6.47 4.55
N LEU A 267 -9.70 6.89 4.69
CA LEU A 267 -8.71 6.22 5.53
C LEU A 267 -9.17 6.14 6.98
N ALA A 268 -9.75 7.20 7.54
CA ALA A 268 -10.30 7.18 8.88
C ALA A 268 -11.48 6.20 9.04
N SER A 269 -12.32 6.06 8.02
CA SER A 269 -13.40 5.06 7.99
C SER A 269 -12.85 3.63 7.99
N PHE A 270 -11.79 3.38 7.22
CA PHE A 270 -11.07 2.11 7.22
C PHE A 270 -10.43 1.83 8.59
N HIS A 271 -9.69 2.78 9.16
CA HIS A 271 -9.08 2.64 10.47
C HIS A 271 -10.12 2.38 11.57
N ALA A 272 -11.29 3.02 11.50
CA ALA A 272 -12.39 2.80 12.45
C ALA A 272 -12.87 1.35 12.48
N GLN A 273 -12.87 0.67 11.31
CA GLN A 273 -13.40 -0.70 11.18
C GLN A 273 -12.61 -1.73 12.00
N PHE A 274 -11.33 -1.48 12.28
CA PHE A 274 -10.46 -2.39 13.04
C PHE A 274 -9.96 -1.77 14.36
N LEU A 275 -10.38 -0.55 14.69
CA LEU A 275 -9.86 0.19 15.83
C LEU A 275 -10.17 -0.54 17.16
N GLY A 276 -9.14 -0.76 17.97
CA GLY A 276 -9.25 -1.44 19.26
C GLY A 276 -9.42 -2.96 19.17
N GLN A 277 -9.40 -3.54 17.97
CA GLN A 277 -9.46 -4.99 17.75
C GLN A 277 -8.05 -5.64 17.75
N GLU A 278 -7.12 -5.08 18.52
CA GLU A 278 -5.70 -5.48 18.52
C GLU A 278 -5.53 -6.97 18.78
N LYS A 279 -6.24 -7.54 19.76
CA LYS A 279 -6.18 -8.99 20.04
C LYS A 279 -6.53 -9.84 18.82
N ARG A 280 -7.51 -9.41 18.03
CA ARG A 280 -7.92 -10.08 16.79
C ARG A 280 -6.83 -9.93 15.74
N LEU A 281 -6.31 -8.73 15.53
CA LEU A 281 -5.25 -8.48 14.54
C LEU A 281 -3.96 -9.23 14.87
N LEU A 282 -3.50 -9.18 16.12
CA LEU A 282 -2.31 -9.89 16.60
C LEU A 282 -2.43 -11.43 16.52
N SER A 283 -3.66 -11.95 16.43
CA SER A 283 -3.90 -13.40 16.23
C SER A 283 -3.81 -13.84 14.77
N MET A 284 -3.78 -12.90 13.82
CA MET A 284 -3.65 -13.21 12.39
C MET A 284 -2.19 -13.52 12.06
N SER A 285 -1.87 -14.81 11.92
CA SER A 285 -0.49 -15.28 11.69
C SER A 285 0.20 -14.73 10.42
N PHE A 286 -0.57 -14.23 9.46
CA PHE A 286 -0.07 -13.63 8.23
C PHE A 286 0.27 -12.13 8.36
N LEU A 287 -0.21 -11.46 9.41
CA LEU A 287 0.08 -10.04 9.66
C LEU A 287 1.38 -9.87 10.43
N GLU A 288 2.08 -8.79 10.10
CA GLU A 288 3.19 -8.31 10.91
C GLU A 288 2.68 -7.60 12.16
N ASN A 289 3.46 -7.74 13.22
CA ASN A 289 3.13 -7.18 14.53
C ASN A 289 4.31 -6.37 15.08
N PRO A 290 4.55 -5.15 14.53
CA PRO A 290 5.46 -4.17 15.13
C PRO A 290 5.26 -4.04 16.64
N SER A 291 6.36 -4.16 17.37
CA SER A 291 6.38 -4.08 18.82
C SER A 291 7.67 -3.45 19.33
N ARG A 292 7.62 -2.95 20.56
CA ARG A 292 8.76 -2.46 21.31
C ARG A 292 9.90 -3.47 21.35
N SER A 293 9.57 -4.74 21.57
CA SER A 293 10.54 -5.83 21.62
C SER A 293 11.24 -6.03 20.27
N MET A 294 10.49 -5.94 19.17
CA MET A 294 11.05 -6.10 17.84
C MET A 294 11.92 -4.91 17.45
N VAL A 295 11.50 -3.67 17.70
CA VAL A 295 12.32 -2.49 17.39
C VAL A 295 13.62 -2.47 18.19
N LYS A 296 13.62 -2.98 19.42
CA LYS A 296 14.86 -3.17 20.19
C LYS A 296 15.84 -4.12 19.50
N VAL A 297 15.36 -5.19 18.87
CA VAL A 297 16.19 -6.14 18.13
C VAL A 297 16.67 -5.55 16.80
N LEU A 298 15.78 -4.84 16.09
CA LEU A 298 16.06 -4.20 14.81
C LEU A 298 17.04 -3.03 14.91
N ARG A 299 17.15 -2.41 16.10
CA ARG A 299 17.87 -1.15 16.32
C ARG A 299 19.27 -1.10 15.69
N PRO A 300 20.20 -2.05 15.92
CA PRO A 300 21.56 -1.94 15.39
C PRO A 300 21.59 -1.85 13.86
N ALA A 301 20.75 -2.65 13.17
CA ALA A 301 20.67 -2.64 11.71
C ALA A 301 20.17 -1.29 11.17
N TYR A 302 19.14 -0.71 11.79
CA TYR A 302 18.63 0.60 11.37
C TYR A 302 19.58 1.76 11.72
N GLU A 303 20.29 1.70 12.85
CA GLU A 303 21.36 2.64 13.14
C GLU A 303 22.46 2.59 12.07
N ALA A 304 22.88 1.39 11.65
CA ALA A 304 23.84 1.20 10.58
C ALA A 304 23.33 1.72 9.23
N MET A 305 22.04 1.52 8.90
CA MET A 305 21.42 2.10 7.70
C MET A 305 21.47 3.63 7.72
N ILE A 306 21.07 4.27 8.82
CA ILE A 306 21.05 5.73 8.95
C ILE A 306 22.46 6.31 8.78
N LYS A 307 23.46 5.71 9.44
CA LYS A 307 24.87 6.12 9.29
C LYS A 307 25.34 5.98 7.83
N THR A 308 24.96 4.88 7.18
CA THR A 308 25.31 4.60 5.77
C THR A 308 24.67 5.62 4.82
N ASN A 309 23.37 5.89 4.97
CA ASN A 309 22.65 6.90 4.19
C ASN A 309 23.28 8.29 4.31
N ARG A 310 23.58 8.73 5.54
CA ARG A 310 24.26 10.02 5.79
C ARG A 310 25.63 10.08 5.12
N LYS A 311 26.40 8.99 5.19
CA LYS A 311 27.73 8.91 4.57
C LYS A 311 27.64 8.99 3.05
N ASN A 312 26.69 8.28 2.45
CA ASN A 312 26.62 8.10 1.01
C ASN A 312 25.84 9.21 0.28
N ALA A 313 24.88 9.85 0.96
CA ALA A 313 24.03 10.91 0.40
C ALA A 313 23.78 12.04 1.43
N PRO A 314 24.82 12.74 1.91
CA PRO A 314 24.70 13.79 2.93
C PRO A 314 23.83 14.98 2.51
N GLU A 315 23.64 15.19 1.20
CA GLU A 315 22.74 16.20 0.63
C GLU A 315 21.25 15.86 0.76
N ILE A 316 20.93 14.56 0.89
CA ILE A 316 19.59 14.06 1.18
C ILE A 316 19.41 13.87 2.68
N PHE A 317 20.37 13.20 3.32
CA PHE A 317 20.32 12.82 4.74
C PHE A 317 21.19 13.76 5.58
N SER A 318 20.60 14.88 6.00
CA SER A 318 21.29 15.88 6.79
C SER A 318 21.74 15.38 8.17
N ASP A 319 22.67 16.09 8.79
CA ASP A 319 23.12 15.84 10.16
C ASP A 319 21.97 15.87 11.17
N PHE A 320 21.06 16.84 11.02
CA PHE A 320 19.92 16.98 11.93
C PHE A 320 18.95 15.80 11.79
N LEU A 321 18.60 15.43 10.56
CA LEU A 321 17.69 14.32 10.31
C LEU A 321 18.28 13.03 10.87
N SER A 322 19.52 12.72 10.49
CA SER A 322 20.21 11.51 10.89
C SER A 322 20.35 11.41 12.41
N GLN A 323 20.74 12.51 13.08
CA GLN A 323 20.83 12.53 14.54
C GLN A 323 19.46 12.34 15.19
N SER A 324 18.41 12.96 14.66
CA SER A 324 17.05 12.81 15.20
C SER A 324 16.52 11.38 15.06
N MET A 325 16.82 10.68 13.96
CA MET A 325 16.47 9.27 13.76
C MET A 325 17.26 8.37 14.72
N LEU A 326 18.55 8.61 14.92
CA LEU A 326 19.38 7.88 15.88
C LEU A 326 18.91 8.11 17.32
N ASP A 327 18.57 9.35 17.68
CA ASP A 327 18.02 9.69 19.00
C ASP A 327 16.68 8.99 19.24
N TYR A 328 15.82 8.92 18.23
CA TYR A 328 14.57 8.14 18.30
C TYR A 328 14.86 6.65 18.55
N LEU A 329 15.81 6.05 17.81
CA LEU A 329 16.16 4.63 17.98
C LEU A 329 16.76 4.35 19.37
N ALA A 330 17.60 5.25 19.88
CA ALA A 330 18.16 5.14 21.23
C ALA A 330 17.06 5.12 22.31
N ASN A 331 16.01 5.94 22.14
CA ASN A 331 14.86 6.06 23.04
C ASN A 331 13.61 5.31 22.53
N SER A 332 13.80 4.30 21.67
CA SER A 332 12.69 3.57 21.05
C SER A 332 11.83 2.85 22.07
N ASP A 333 12.38 2.51 23.23
CA ASP A 333 11.72 1.82 24.33
C ASP A 333 10.56 2.68 24.91
N GLU A 334 10.83 3.95 25.18
CA GLU A 334 9.85 4.94 25.67
C GLU A 334 8.84 5.30 24.59
N HIS A 335 9.29 5.51 23.35
CA HIS A 335 8.42 5.86 22.24
C HIS A 335 7.43 4.74 21.90
N TRP A 336 7.91 3.49 21.82
CA TRP A 336 7.04 2.35 21.56
C TRP A 336 6.11 2.04 22.73
N ALA A 337 6.50 2.35 23.97
CA ALA A 337 5.56 2.28 25.09
C ALA A 337 4.34 3.19 24.89
N VAL A 338 4.49 4.35 24.27
CA VAL A 338 3.37 5.23 23.93
C VAL A 338 2.55 4.64 22.78
N LEU A 339 3.20 4.13 21.73
CA LEU A 339 2.51 3.53 20.58
C LEU A 339 1.69 2.30 20.97
N GLU A 340 2.23 1.39 21.79
CA GLU A 340 1.56 0.17 22.25
C GLU A 340 0.41 0.44 23.22
N ASN A 341 0.45 1.57 23.95
CA ASN A 341 -0.65 1.99 24.83
C ASN A 341 -1.70 2.87 24.11
N SER A 342 -1.43 3.28 22.87
CA SER A 342 -2.37 4.05 22.06
C SER A 342 -3.32 3.11 21.31
N PRO A 343 -4.55 3.54 20.98
CA PRO A 343 -5.45 2.71 20.17
C PRO A 343 -4.85 2.35 18.82
N ARG A 344 -4.67 1.05 18.56
CA ARG A 344 -4.18 0.54 17.27
C ARG A 344 -5.31 -0.06 16.44
N THR A 345 -5.02 -0.16 15.16
CA THR A 345 -5.91 -0.64 14.11
C THR A 345 -5.10 -1.36 13.04
N LEU A 346 -5.78 -1.90 12.03
CA LEU A 346 -5.13 -2.33 10.80
C LEU A 346 -4.74 -1.09 10.00
N VAL A 347 -3.46 -0.98 9.65
CA VAL A 347 -2.93 0.08 8.79
C VAL A 347 -2.35 -0.52 7.51
N HIS A 348 -2.29 0.26 6.44
CA HIS A 348 -1.66 -0.12 5.18
C HIS A 348 -0.13 -0.19 5.32
N CYS A 349 0.48 0.68 6.12
CA CYS A 349 1.92 0.76 6.43
C CYS A 349 2.86 1.07 5.25
N ASP A 350 2.29 1.40 4.10
CA ASP A 350 2.97 1.92 2.89
C ASP A 350 2.02 2.89 2.17
N PHE A 351 1.33 3.73 2.95
CA PHE A 351 0.21 4.55 2.48
C PHE A 351 0.70 5.86 1.87
N ASN A 352 1.22 5.77 0.64
CA ASN A 352 1.75 6.90 -0.12
C ASN A 352 1.15 6.98 -1.53
N THR A 353 1.48 8.04 -2.28
CA THR A 353 0.90 8.36 -3.59
C THR A 353 1.18 7.34 -4.69
N ARG A 354 2.06 6.36 -4.45
CA ARG A 354 2.30 5.23 -5.37
C ARG A 354 1.30 4.10 -5.17
N ASN A 355 0.64 4.05 -4.02
CA ASN A 355 -0.20 2.92 -3.59
C ASN A 355 -1.68 3.32 -3.44
N ILE A 356 -2.04 4.52 -3.90
CA ILE A 356 -3.41 5.02 -3.88
C ILE A 356 -3.74 5.77 -5.16
N CYS A 357 -5.02 5.84 -5.48
CA CYS A 357 -5.59 6.70 -6.49
C CYS A 357 -6.99 7.17 -6.06
N LEU A 358 -7.56 8.13 -6.79
CA LEU A 358 -8.97 8.50 -6.62
C LEU A 358 -9.80 7.95 -7.77
N ARG A 359 -10.86 7.23 -7.42
CA ARG A 359 -11.89 6.70 -8.31
C ARG A 359 -13.07 7.65 -8.37
N MET A 360 -13.42 8.07 -9.56
CA MET A 360 -14.61 8.86 -9.86
C MET A 360 -15.72 7.95 -10.37
N ASP A 361 -16.87 7.97 -9.70
CA ASP A 361 -18.10 7.48 -10.29
C ASP A 361 -18.57 8.48 -11.35
N GLN A 362 -18.44 8.10 -12.62
CA GLN A 362 -18.81 8.93 -13.78
C GLN A 362 -20.29 9.32 -13.79
N SER A 363 -21.17 8.54 -13.15
CA SER A 363 -22.60 8.81 -13.13
C SER A 363 -23.01 9.82 -12.05
N THR A 364 -22.31 9.83 -10.92
CA THR A 364 -22.63 10.70 -9.77
C THR A 364 -21.64 11.85 -9.58
N GLY A 365 -20.46 11.77 -10.19
CA GLY A 365 -19.35 12.68 -9.95
C GLY A 365 -18.72 12.54 -8.55
N VAL A 366 -19.04 11.46 -7.83
CA VAL A 366 -18.50 11.21 -6.49
C VAL A 366 -17.12 10.56 -6.60
N GLN A 367 -16.13 11.13 -5.93
CA GLN A 367 -14.82 10.54 -5.77
C GLN A 367 -14.75 9.64 -4.53
N SER A 368 -13.92 8.61 -4.62
CA SER A 368 -13.58 7.68 -3.54
C SER A 368 -12.10 7.31 -3.62
N LEU A 369 -11.50 7.02 -2.48
CA LEU A 369 -10.16 6.49 -2.35
C LEU A 369 -10.14 5.03 -2.82
N CYS A 370 -9.12 4.68 -3.59
CA CYS A 370 -8.76 3.31 -3.87
C CYS A 370 -7.28 3.11 -3.52
N ALA A 371 -7.00 2.18 -2.61
CA ALA A 371 -5.70 1.78 -2.12
C ALA A 371 -5.38 0.35 -2.59
N TYR A 372 -4.13 0.13 -2.94
CA TYR A 372 -3.62 -1.11 -3.49
C TYR A 372 -2.22 -1.40 -2.94
N ASP A 373 -1.77 -2.64 -3.10
CA ASP A 373 -0.50 -3.12 -2.53
C ASP A 373 -0.49 -3.23 -1.00
N TRP A 374 -1.43 -4.02 -0.48
CA TRP A 374 -1.60 -4.29 0.95
C TRP A 374 -0.51 -5.21 1.56
N GLU A 375 0.57 -5.46 0.83
CA GLU A 375 1.58 -6.45 1.24
C GLU A 375 2.35 -6.05 2.49
N LEU A 376 2.36 -4.77 2.86
CA LEU A 376 3.04 -4.23 4.05
C LEU A 376 2.11 -3.95 5.25
N ALA A 377 0.83 -4.24 5.12
CA ALA A 377 -0.15 -3.96 6.17
C ALA A 377 0.17 -4.62 7.51
N CYS A 378 -0.14 -3.95 8.61
CA CYS A 378 0.15 -4.45 9.96
C CYS A 378 -0.80 -3.87 11.02
N CYS A 379 -0.67 -4.35 12.25
CA CYS A 379 -1.35 -3.74 13.40
C CYS A 379 -0.52 -2.57 13.96
N HIS A 380 -0.99 -1.33 13.80
CA HIS A 380 -0.28 -0.13 14.24
C HIS A 380 -1.23 1.01 14.66
N VAL A 381 -0.69 2.11 15.18
CA VAL A 381 -1.46 3.34 15.39
C VAL A 381 -1.91 3.94 14.04
N PRO A 382 -3.15 4.44 13.92
CA PRO A 382 -3.70 4.94 12.66
C PRO A 382 -2.93 6.13 12.07
N GLN A 383 -2.20 6.87 12.91
CA GLN A 383 -1.37 8.00 12.49
C GLN A 383 -0.24 7.57 11.55
N ARG A 384 0.17 6.29 11.57
CA ARG A 384 1.27 5.78 10.74
C ARG A 384 1.00 5.97 9.24
N ASP A 385 -0.20 5.66 8.77
CA ASP A 385 -0.58 5.90 7.37
C ASP A 385 -0.74 7.39 7.08
N VAL A 386 -1.26 8.16 8.05
CA VAL A 386 -1.46 9.62 7.90
C VAL A 386 -0.13 10.34 7.70
N VAL A 387 0.87 10.09 8.55
CA VAL A 387 2.16 10.81 8.46
C VAL A 387 2.93 10.45 7.20
N GLU A 388 2.81 9.20 6.73
CA GLU A 388 3.41 8.80 5.46
C GLU A 388 2.73 9.51 4.30
N PHE A 389 1.40 9.45 4.18
CA PHE A 389 0.68 10.16 3.11
C PHE A 389 0.99 11.66 3.09
N LEU A 390 0.95 12.32 4.25
CA LEU A 390 1.25 13.76 4.36
C LEU A 390 2.70 14.08 3.98
N SER A 391 3.66 13.18 4.22
CA SER A 391 5.04 13.34 3.75
C SER A 391 5.12 13.42 2.23
N PHE A 392 4.21 12.73 1.52
CA PHE A 392 4.16 12.66 0.06
C PHE A 392 3.40 13.81 -0.60
N VAL A 393 2.31 14.28 0.00
CA VAL A 393 1.44 15.29 -0.63
C VAL A 393 1.68 16.72 -0.15
N LEU A 394 2.33 16.93 0.99
CA LEU A 394 2.61 18.28 1.47
C LEU A 394 4.00 18.77 1.06
N PRO A 395 4.15 20.07 0.73
CA PRO A 395 5.47 20.65 0.45
C PRO A 395 6.31 20.68 1.74
N PRO A 396 7.65 20.61 1.62
CA PRO A 396 8.53 20.79 2.76
C PRO A 396 8.25 22.09 3.49
N GLY A 397 8.16 22.02 4.82
CA GLY A 397 7.80 23.17 5.64
C GLY A 397 6.31 23.57 5.54
N SER A 398 5.41 22.69 5.10
CA SER A 398 3.97 22.95 5.24
C SER A 398 3.57 23.13 6.70
N ARG A 399 2.71 24.11 6.99
CA ARG A 399 2.12 24.31 8.33
C ARG A 399 0.79 23.56 8.50
N GLU A 400 0.32 22.86 7.47
CA GLU A 400 -1.00 22.22 7.46
C GLU A 400 -1.00 20.82 8.08
N TRP A 401 0.15 20.27 8.45
CA TRP A 401 0.26 18.95 9.08
C TRP A 401 -0.69 18.79 10.28
N SER A 402 -0.68 19.74 11.22
CA SER A 402 -1.55 19.67 12.40
C SER A 402 -3.04 19.76 12.05
N HIS A 403 -3.38 20.50 10.99
CA HIS A 403 -4.76 20.59 10.49
C HIS A 403 -5.23 19.24 9.96
N TYR A 404 -4.45 18.60 9.08
CA TYR A 404 -4.81 17.32 8.49
C TYR A 404 -4.79 16.16 9.50
N ILE A 405 -3.85 16.16 10.45
CA ILE A 405 -3.83 15.18 11.55
C ILE A 405 -5.09 15.32 12.42
N GLU A 406 -5.50 16.54 12.76
CA GLU A 406 -6.74 16.78 13.52
C GLU A 406 -7.98 16.40 12.72
N TYR A 407 -8.01 16.72 11.42
CA TYR A 407 -9.10 16.33 10.54
C TYR A 407 -9.28 14.81 10.52
N HIS A 408 -8.18 14.06 10.38
CA HIS A 408 -8.20 12.60 10.43
C HIS A 408 -8.73 12.09 11.78
N ARG A 409 -8.30 12.67 12.90
CA ARG A 409 -8.79 12.30 14.24
C ARG A 409 -10.30 12.48 14.38
N LEU A 410 -10.83 13.61 13.89
CA LEU A 410 -12.27 13.91 13.93
C LEU A 410 -13.06 12.97 13.02
N ALA A 411 -12.56 12.70 11.81
CA ALA A 411 -13.16 11.73 10.89
C ALA A 411 -13.13 10.30 11.45
N LEU A 412 -12.05 9.92 12.15
CA LEU A 412 -11.91 8.62 12.81
C LEU A 412 -12.94 8.47 13.91
N LYS A 413 -13.10 9.50 14.75
CA LYS A 413 -14.11 9.53 15.80
C LYS A 413 -15.52 9.35 15.22
N ALA A 414 -15.88 10.16 14.24
CA ALA A 414 -17.21 10.09 13.61
C ALA A 414 -17.47 8.73 12.97
N SER A 415 -16.49 8.17 12.27
CA SER A 415 -16.61 6.86 11.62
C SER A 415 -16.73 5.73 12.64
N TYR A 416 -15.89 5.75 13.68
CA TYR A 416 -15.91 4.75 14.74
C TYR A 416 -17.23 4.76 15.51
N GLU A 417 -17.75 5.94 15.86
CA GLU A 417 -19.07 6.08 16.49
C GLU A 417 -20.17 5.50 15.59
N SER A 418 -20.19 5.86 14.30
CA SER A 418 -21.19 5.38 13.34
C SER A 418 -21.15 3.85 13.15
N GLN A 419 -19.95 3.26 13.03
CA GLN A 419 -19.78 1.83 12.82
C GLN A 419 -20.10 1.03 14.09
N ARG A 420 -19.73 1.54 15.27
CA ARG A 420 -20.04 0.92 16.57
C ARG A 420 -21.55 0.79 16.81
N PHE A 421 -22.35 1.78 16.40
CA PHE A 421 -23.82 1.66 16.51
C PHE A 421 -24.39 0.51 15.68
N SER A 422 -23.69 0.10 14.62
CA SER A 422 -24.10 -1.02 13.76
C SER A 422 -23.64 -2.37 14.31
N ASP A 423 -22.57 -2.40 15.12
CA ASP A 423 -22.01 -3.63 15.70
C ASP A 423 -21.62 -3.44 17.17
N SER A 424 -22.53 -3.85 18.06
CA SER A 424 -22.36 -3.77 19.52
C SER A 424 -21.22 -4.61 20.08
N ALA A 425 -20.63 -5.52 19.29
CA ALA A 425 -19.49 -6.33 19.70
C ALA A 425 -18.16 -5.54 19.68
N ASN A 426 -18.13 -4.36 19.05
CA ASN A 426 -16.92 -3.55 18.98
C ASN A 426 -16.50 -3.03 20.36
N PRO A 427 -15.22 -3.22 20.76
CA PRO A 427 -14.72 -2.79 22.07
C PRO A 427 -14.83 -1.27 22.18
N HIS A 428 -15.18 -0.72 23.35
CA HIS A 428 -15.27 0.74 23.54
C HIS A 428 -13.88 1.38 23.54
N VAL A 429 -13.57 2.10 22.48
CA VAL A 429 -12.32 2.85 22.33
C VAL A 429 -12.61 4.33 22.57
N MET A 430 -11.87 4.90 23.52
CA MET A 430 -11.82 6.35 23.70
C MET A 430 -10.87 6.93 22.66
N ILE A 431 -11.40 7.73 21.72
CA ILE A 431 -10.54 8.46 20.79
C ILE A 431 -9.76 9.52 21.58
N PRO A 432 -8.42 9.57 21.46
CA PRO A 432 -7.61 10.52 22.22
C PRO A 432 -7.99 11.99 21.97
N SER A 433 -7.63 12.84 22.91
CA SER A 433 -7.68 14.30 22.71
C SER A 433 -6.80 14.71 21.53
N SER A 434 -7.05 15.90 20.98
CA SER A 434 -6.26 16.38 19.84
C SER A 434 -4.75 16.44 20.14
N ARG A 435 -4.38 16.85 21.36
CA ARG A 435 -2.98 16.88 21.80
C ARG A 435 -2.35 15.49 21.87
N GLU A 436 -3.04 14.53 22.50
CA GLU A 436 -2.53 13.15 22.60
C GLU A 436 -2.38 12.53 21.20
N TYR A 437 -3.37 12.75 20.33
CA TYR A 437 -3.35 12.24 18.96
C TYR A 437 -2.19 12.81 18.15
N LEU A 438 -1.94 14.11 18.27
CA LEU A 438 -0.80 14.79 17.64
C LEU A 438 0.54 14.29 18.20
N ASN A 439 0.64 14.07 19.52
CA ASN A 439 1.85 13.50 20.11
C ASN A 439 2.15 12.10 19.56
N VAL A 440 1.14 11.25 19.41
CA VAL A 440 1.29 9.92 18.79
C VAL A 440 1.65 10.05 17.31
N ALA A 441 1.09 11.01 16.58
CA ALA A 441 1.48 11.28 15.19
C ALA A 441 2.96 11.68 15.08
N ASN A 442 3.46 12.49 16.01
CA ASN A 442 4.86 12.90 16.03
C ASN A 442 5.79 11.69 16.25
N ILE A 443 5.42 10.78 17.14
CA ILE A 443 6.16 9.53 17.35
C ILE A 443 6.08 8.63 16.10
N ALA A 444 4.91 8.51 15.47
CA ALA A 444 4.74 7.74 14.24
C ALA A 444 5.54 8.31 13.07
N LEU A 445 5.73 9.64 12.98
CA LEU A 445 6.58 10.28 11.98
C LEU A 445 8.06 9.95 12.21
N MET A 446 8.52 9.95 13.46
CA MET A 446 9.89 9.54 13.80
C MET A 446 10.14 8.06 13.52
N ASP A 447 9.17 7.19 13.83
CA ASP A 447 9.20 5.78 13.49
C ASP A 447 9.28 5.56 11.97
N PHE A 448 8.40 6.22 11.21
CA PHE A 448 8.42 6.21 9.75
C PHE A 448 9.77 6.70 9.20
N ALA A 449 10.33 7.78 9.74
CA ALA A 449 11.64 8.27 9.34
C ALA A 449 12.72 7.21 9.62
N ALA A 450 12.89 6.82 10.88
CA ALA A 450 13.95 5.93 11.35
C ALA A 450 13.93 4.57 10.66
N LEU A 451 12.75 4.05 10.30
CA LEU A 451 12.60 2.74 9.69
C LEU A 451 12.44 2.83 8.17
N ARG A 452 11.37 3.47 7.67
CA ARG A 452 11.01 3.43 6.25
C ARG A 452 11.87 4.35 5.40
N ILE A 453 12.09 5.60 5.82
CA ILE A 453 12.94 6.54 5.07
C ILE A 453 14.40 6.06 5.06
N ALA A 454 14.88 5.45 6.15
CA ALA A 454 16.19 4.80 6.16
C ALA A 454 16.30 3.69 5.10
N MET A 455 15.29 2.84 4.97
CA MET A 455 15.25 1.83 3.90
C MET A 455 15.21 2.45 2.50
N TYR A 456 14.42 3.52 2.29
CA TYR A 456 14.41 4.22 1.00
C TYR A 456 15.79 4.77 0.63
N GLY A 457 16.57 5.28 1.59
CA GLY A 457 17.94 5.72 1.33
C GLY A 457 18.85 4.60 0.82
N ILE A 458 18.78 3.41 1.43
CA ILE A 458 19.55 2.25 0.99
C ILE A 458 19.10 1.83 -0.41
N SER A 459 17.80 1.67 -0.64
CA SER A 459 17.27 1.32 -1.97
C SER A 459 17.65 2.35 -3.04
N ASN A 460 17.66 3.64 -2.70
CA ASN A 460 17.99 4.73 -3.62
C ASN A 460 19.44 4.68 -4.12
N SER A 461 20.34 4.07 -3.35
CA SER A 461 21.73 3.86 -3.80
C SER A 461 21.86 2.79 -4.91
N PHE A 462 20.83 1.94 -5.09
CA PHE A 462 20.78 0.93 -6.14
C PHE A 462 19.83 1.32 -7.28
N LYS A 463 18.75 2.04 -6.97
CA LYS A 463 17.85 2.63 -7.95
C LYS A 463 17.45 4.03 -7.51
N TYR A 464 17.99 5.02 -8.20
CA TYR A 464 17.66 6.42 -7.96
C TYR A 464 16.16 6.69 -8.14
N VAL A 465 15.58 7.43 -7.20
CA VAL A 465 14.19 7.90 -7.25
C VAL A 465 14.13 9.41 -6.99
N ALA A 466 13.67 10.17 -7.98
CA ALA A 466 13.73 11.64 -7.98
C ALA A 466 12.88 12.30 -6.87
N TRP A 467 11.82 11.62 -6.41
CA TRP A 467 10.96 12.13 -5.34
C TRP A 467 11.60 12.07 -3.94
N LEU A 468 12.58 11.19 -3.68
CA LEU A 468 13.07 10.93 -2.32
C LEU A 468 13.61 12.18 -1.61
N PRO A 469 14.45 13.03 -2.23
CA PRO A 469 14.94 14.26 -1.59
C PRO A 469 13.82 15.17 -1.09
N ARG A 470 12.70 15.25 -1.82
CA ARG A 470 11.53 16.07 -1.43
C ARG A 470 10.83 15.48 -0.21
N ILE A 471 10.62 14.17 -0.19
CA ILE A 471 9.97 13.47 0.93
C ILE A 471 10.81 13.59 2.20
N VAL A 472 12.12 13.34 2.07
CA VAL A 472 13.08 13.46 3.18
C VAL A 472 13.07 14.88 3.75
N ARG A 473 13.10 15.90 2.90
CA ARG A 473 13.01 17.30 3.33
C ARG A 473 11.67 17.63 4.00
N SER A 474 10.57 17.04 3.54
CA SER A 474 9.24 17.23 4.15
C SER A 474 9.20 16.69 5.58
N VAL A 475 9.69 15.46 5.77
CA VAL A 475 9.83 14.81 7.08
C VAL A 475 10.75 15.62 8.00
N GLU A 476 11.94 16.01 7.51
CA GLU A 476 12.91 16.76 8.30
C GLU A 476 12.35 18.12 8.78
N GLU A 477 11.76 18.90 7.89
CA GLU A 477 11.17 20.19 8.23
C GLU A 477 10.04 20.06 9.25
N GLN A 478 9.26 18.98 9.16
CA GLN A 478 8.24 18.70 10.16
C GLN A 478 8.87 18.34 11.50
N MET A 479 9.93 17.51 11.52
CA MET A 479 10.70 17.19 12.72
C MET A 479 11.30 18.41 13.42
N ARG A 480 11.85 19.36 12.64
CA ARG A 480 12.36 20.64 13.19
C ARG A 480 11.28 21.44 13.92
N ARG A 481 10.05 21.42 13.42
CA ARG A 481 8.93 22.19 13.98
C ARG A 481 8.31 21.58 15.22
N MET A 482 8.27 20.25 15.27
CA MET A 482 7.84 19.53 16.47
C MET A 482 8.73 19.90 17.66
N GLY A 483 10.00 20.23 17.40
CA GLY A 483 11.02 20.41 18.42
C GLY A 483 11.36 19.09 19.09
N PRO A 484 12.27 19.09 20.09
CA PRO A 484 12.41 17.94 20.97
C PRO A 484 11.05 17.63 21.62
N LEU A 485 10.69 16.36 21.77
CA LEU A 485 9.47 15.91 22.44
C LEU A 485 9.45 16.47 23.87
N ASN A 486 8.84 17.63 24.03
CA ASN A 486 8.78 18.35 25.30
C ASN A 486 7.33 18.30 25.79
N PRO A 487 7.05 17.78 26.98
CA PRO A 487 5.68 17.53 27.46
C PRO A 487 4.81 18.80 27.60
N HIS A 488 5.34 20.00 27.39
CA HIS A 488 4.66 21.28 27.64
C HIS A 488 4.72 22.25 26.45
N ARG A 489 3.92 22.04 25.40
CA ARG A 489 3.57 23.11 24.45
C ARG A 489 2.06 23.15 24.20
N ASP A 490 1.44 24.24 24.68
CA ASP A 490 -0.01 24.46 24.78
C ASP A 490 -0.57 25.42 23.72
N HIS A 491 0.01 25.50 22.51
CA HIS A 491 -0.49 26.46 21.52
C HIS A 491 -0.45 25.95 20.09
N VAL A 492 -1.36 25.04 19.74
CA VAL A 492 -2.03 25.00 18.42
C VAL A 492 -3.39 24.35 18.67
N LEU A 493 -4.43 24.82 17.97
CA LEU A 493 -5.82 24.29 17.86
C LEU A 493 -6.90 25.21 18.44
N GLN A 494 -7.09 26.37 17.81
CA GLN A 494 -8.32 27.17 17.96
C GLN A 494 -9.06 27.44 16.63
N TYR A 495 -8.63 26.86 15.51
CA TYR A 495 -9.20 27.24 14.20
C TYR A 495 -9.44 26.05 13.24
N SER A 496 -9.95 24.92 13.74
CA SER A 496 -10.59 23.93 12.88
C SER A 496 -12.10 24.19 12.89
N LYS A 497 -12.61 24.85 11.84
CA LYS A 497 -14.05 24.85 11.54
C LYS A 497 -14.39 23.54 10.83
N LEU A 498 -14.66 22.51 11.63
CA LEU A 498 -15.44 21.34 11.25
C LEU A 498 -16.78 21.40 11.98
#